data_AF-A0A6I3MUW9-F1
#
_entry.id   AF-A0A6I3MUW9-F1
#
_cell.length_a   1.000
_cell.length_b   1.000
_cell.length_c   1.000
_cell.angle_alpha   90.00
_cell.angle_beta   90.00
_cell.angle_gamma   90.00
#
_symmetry.space_group_name_H-M   'P 1'
#
loop_
_entity.id
_entity.type
_entity.pdbx_description
1 polymer ?
#
loop_
_entity_poly.entity_id
_entity_poly.type
_entity_poly.pdbx_seq_one_letter_code
_entity_poly.pdbx_strand_id
1 'polypeptide(L)'
;MIKNEITDLNEQLGRDQFTDYVSKKQPDWNITRYATKRFDKWDVAFTTGTTEDFVIGEIKHRYKDYDAFDTWYLEQDKFDNLQDIKTRLQKKYPNKKIFIHYINFYWDKKNIPRIWDITNLQPDYTIEQLPNNSNTSTAYKKPKSTAQLHNNTTINH
;
A
#
# COMPACT_ATOMS: atom_id res chain seq x y z
N MET A 1 -17.86 5.02 17.95
CA MET A 1 -18.36 4.29 16.76
C MET A 1 -17.84 4.89 15.45
N ILE A 2 -17.88 6.22 15.27
CA ILE A 2 -17.44 6.95 14.04
C ILE A 2 -16.03 6.58 13.50
N LYS A 3 -15.07 6.25 14.38
CA LYS A 3 -13.67 5.96 13.99
C LYS A 3 -13.53 4.74 13.08
N ASN A 4 -14.33 3.71 13.29
CA ASN A 4 -14.23 2.48 12.53
C ASN A 4 -14.77 2.67 11.11
N GLU A 5 -15.88 3.39 11.00
CA GLU A 5 -16.55 3.69 9.74
C GLU A 5 -15.64 4.46 8.76
N ILE A 6 -14.85 5.43 9.25
CA ILE A 6 -13.96 6.21 8.39
C ILE A 6 -12.78 5.35 7.89
N THR A 7 -12.20 4.49 8.74
CA THR A 7 -11.12 3.59 8.29
C THR A 7 -11.63 2.62 7.24
N ASP A 8 -12.77 1.97 7.51
CA ASP A 8 -13.37 0.98 6.62
C ASP A 8 -13.79 1.62 5.28
N LEU A 9 -14.30 2.86 5.30
CA LEU A 9 -14.59 3.64 4.10
C LEU A 9 -13.35 3.91 3.24
N ASN A 10 -12.22 4.32 3.84
CA ASN A 10 -11.01 4.61 3.08
C ASN A 10 -10.36 3.35 2.50
N GLU A 11 -10.43 2.23 3.22
CA GLU A 11 -9.99 0.94 2.71
C GLU A 11 -10.85 0.51 1.53
N GLN A 12 -12.18 0.63 1.64
CA GLN A 12 -13.09 0.31 0.53
C GLN A 12 -12.84 1.21 -0.69
N LEU A 13 -12.73 2.53 -0.49
CA LEU A 13 -12.41 3.48 -1.56
C LEU A 13 -11.08 3.11 -2.24
N GLY A 14 -10.04 2.79 -1.48
CA GLY A 14 -8.76 2.36 -2.05
C GLY A 14 -8.88 1.09 -2.90
N ARG A 15 -9.66 0.10 -2.44
CA ARG A 15 -9.91 -1.16 -3.18
C ARG A 15 -10.68 -0.93 -4.47
N ASP A 16 -11.72 -0.10 -4.42
CA ASP A 16 -12.54 0.26 -5.58
C ASP A 16 -11.68 0.97 -6.64
N GLN A 17 -10.86 1.95 -6.22
CA GLN A 17 -9.96 2.64 -7.13
C GLN A 17 -8.87 1.73 -7.70
N PHE A 18 -8.36 0.78 -6.90
CA PHE A 18 -7.40 -0.21 -7.40
C PHE A 18 -8.03 -1.16 -8.42
N THR A 19 -9.27 -1.60 -8.18
CA THR A 19 -10.03 -2.42 -9.14
C THR A 19 -10.19 -1.67 -10.46
N ASP A 20 -10.55 -0.38 -10.41
CA ASP A 20 -10.71 0.44 -11.60
C ASP A 20 -9.38 0.64 -12.35
N TYR A 21 -8.30 0.91 -11.62
CA TYR A 21 -6.96 1.04 -12.19
C TYR A 21 -6.50 -0.24 -12.89
N VAL A 22 -6.63 -1.40 -12.24
CA VAL A 22 -6.26 -2.69 -12.83
C VAL A 22 -7.09 -2.97 -14.08
N SER A 23 -8.42 -2.87 -13.98
CA SER A 23 -9.30 -3.19 -15.10
C SER A 23 -9.16 -2.26 -16.33
N LYS A 24 -8.79 -0.98 -16.13
CA LYS A 24 -8.76 0.01 -17.22
C LYS A 24 -7.37 0.41 -17.68
N LYS A 25 -6.35 0.30 -16.82
CA LYS A 25 -5.01 0.84 -17.08
C LYS A 25 -3.90 -0.20 -17.06
N GLN A 26 -4.11 -1.34 -16.40
CA GLN A 26 -3.14 -2.43 -16.30
C GLN A 26 -3.79 -3.76 -16.68
N PRO A 27 -4.15 -3.97 -17.96
CA PRO A 27 -4.95 -5.13 -18.39
C PRO A 27 -4.22 -6.48 -18.21
N ASP A 28 -2.90 -6.46 -18.01
CA ASP A 28 -2.06 -7.61 -17.72
C ASP A 28 -1.89 -7.87 -16.21
N TRP A 29 -2.57 -7.10 -15.35
CA TRP A 29 -2.64 -7.35 -13.92
C TRP A 29 -3.95 -8.05 -13.59
N ASN A 30 -3.89 -9.04 -12.70
CA ASN A 30 -5.06 -9.80 -12.27
C ASN A 30 -5.18 -9.84 -10.75
N ILE A 31 -6.25 -9.28 -10.22
CA ILE A 31 -6.53 -9.31 -8.77
C ILE A 31 -6.99 -10.72 -8.40
N THR A 32 -6.15 -11.42 -7.65
CA THR A 32 -6.46 -12.76 -7.15
C THR A 32 -7.41 -12.69 -5.96
N ARG A 33 -7.15 -11.76 -5.03
CA ARG A 33 -7.92 -11.64 -3.79
C ARG A 33 -7.68 -10.31 -3.07
N TYR A 34 -8.73 -9.79 -2.43
CA TYR A 34 -8.61 -8.79 -1.36
C TYR A 34 -8.59 -9.42 0.03
N ALA A 35 -7.85 -8.78 0.94
CA ALA A 35 -7.88 -9.14 2.35
C ALA A 35 -9.31 -9.00 2.91
N THR A 36 -9.74 -9.93 3.75
CA THR A 36 -11.13 -10.00 4.21
C THR A 36 -11.30 -9.57 5.65
N LYS A 37 -10.21 -9.58 6.43
CA LYS A 37 -10.24 -9.18 7.84
C LYS A 37 -9.63 -7.79 7.96
N ARG A 38 -10.23 -6.98 8.82
CA ARG A 38 -9.80 -5.60 9.13
C ARG A 38 -8.38 -5.47 9.68
N PHE A 39 -7.83 -6.55 10.24
CA PHE A 39 -6.47 -6.61 10.77
C PHE A 39 -5.56 -7.53 9.95
N ASP A 40 -5.96 -7.84 8.71
CA ASP A 40 -5.05 -8.50 7.79
C ASP A 40 -3.83 -7.59 7.55
N LYS A 41 -2.69 -8.24 7.39
CA LYS A 41 -1.37 -7.61 7.29
C LYS A 41 -1.04 -7.07 5.89
N TRP A 42 -1.98 -7.18 4.96
CA TRP A 42 -1.91 -6.80 3.56
C TRP A 42 -3.33 -6.48 3.07
N ASP A 43 -3.48 -5.78 1.95
CA ASP A 43 -4.78 -5.34 1.43
C ASP A 43 -5.22 -6.11 0.17
N VAL A 44 -4.29 -6.36 -0.76
CA VAL A 44 -4.56 -7.05 -2.02
C VAL A 44 -3.46 -8.05 -2.38
N ALA A 45 -3.83 -9.14 -3.04
CA ALA A 45 -2.93 -10.07 -3.69
C ALA A 45 -3.32 -10.15 -5.18
N PHE A 46 -2.34 -9.98 -6.06
CA PHE A 46 -2.55 -9.93 -7.50
C PHE A 46 -1.33 -10.51 -8.23
N THR A 47 -1.48 -10.73 -9.53
CA THR A 47 -0.36 -11.08 -10.42
C THR A 47 -0.15 -9.97 -11.43
N THR A 48 1.07 -9.81 -11.92
CA THR A 48 1.43 -8.79 -12.92
C THR A 48 2.13 -9.38 -14.12
N GLY A 49 1.79 -8.87 -15.31
CA GLY A 49 2.50 -9.17 -16.55
C GLY A 49 2.30 -10.60 -17.05
N THR A 50 2.99 -10.93 -18.14
CA THR A 50 2.94 -12.26 -18.76
C THR A 50 3.70 -13.34 -17.96
N THR A 51 4.53 -12.93 -17.00
CA THR A 51 5.27 -13.84 -16.10
C THR A 51 4.42 -14.35 -14.93
N GLU A 52 3.23 -13.76 -14.73
CA GLU A 52 2.34 -14.03 -13.59
C GLU A 52 3.08 -13.95 -12.26
N ASP A 53 3.92 -12.92 -12.11
CA ASP A 53 4.66 -12.69 -10.88
C ASP A 53 3.68 -12.30 -9.77
N PHE A 54 3.84 -12.90 -8.59
CA PHE A 54 2.93 -12.64 -7.47
C PHE A 54 3.28 -11.32 -6.79
N VAL A 55 2.25 -10.55 -6.44
CA VAL A 55 2.40 -9.29 -5.72
C VAL A 55 1.47 -9.27 -4.52
N ILE A 56 2.03 -8.93 -3.35
CA ILE A 56 1.27 -8.50 -2.19
C ILE A 56 1.27 -6.97 -2.12
N GLY A 57 0.09 -6.37 -2.07
CA GLY A 57 -0.11 -4.93 -2.05
C GLY A 57 -0.67 -4.45 -0.71
N GLU A 58 -0.14 -3.33 -0.23
CA GLU A 58 -0.75 -2.50 0.82
C GLU A 58 -1.34 -1.25 0.14
N ILE A 59 -2.66 -1.07 0.24
CA ILE A 59 -3.40 0.02 -0.40
C ILE A 59 -3.73 1.08 0.63
N LYS A 60 -3.55 2.35 0.28
CA LYS A 60 -3.88 3.48 1.14
C LYS A 60 -4.57 4.56 0.34
N HIS A 61 -5.74 4.99 0.81
CA HIS A 61 -6.41 6.17 0.29
C HIS A 61 -6.08 7.39 1.15
N ARG A 62 -5.67 8.50 0.53
CA ARG A 62 -5.11 9.67 1.21
C ARG A 62 -5.99 10.90 1.01
N TYR A 63 -6.31 11.59 2.10
CA TYR A 63 -6.97 12.92 2.10
C TYR A 63 -5.95 14.03 1.79
N LYS A 64 -5.21 13.86 0.71
CA LYS A 64 -4.14 14.75 0.25
C LYS A 64 -4.14 14.77 -1.26
N ASP A 65 -3.65 15.86 -1.83
CA ASP A 65 -3.51 15.98 -3.27
C ASP A 65 -2.37 15.09 -3.77
N TYR A 66 -2.50 14.61 -5.00
CA TYR A 66 -1.57 13.69 -5.65
C TYR A 66 -0.14 14.22 -5.68
N ASP A 67 0.00 15.53 -5.80
CA ASP A 67 1.28 16.25 -5.88
C ASP A 67 1.55 17.12 -4.62
N ALA A 68 0.83 16.88 -3.52
CA ALA A 68 0.92 17.72 -2.32
C ALA A 68 2.30 17.70 -1.62
N PHE A 69 3.09 16.64 -1.80
CA PHE A 69 4.41 16.50 -1.17
C PHE A 69 5.24 15.40 -1.83
N ASP A 70 6.56 15.52 -1.73
CA ASP A 70 7.55 14.66 -2.39
C ASP A 70 7.82 13.32 -1.69
N THR A 71 7.32 13.13 -0.46
CA THR A 71 7.70 12.00 0.38
C THR A 71 6.53 11.40 1.15
N TRP A 72 6.49 10.07 1.20
CA TRP A 72 5.52 9.28 1.96
C TRP A 72 6.18 8.54 3.11
N TYR A 73 5.45 8.36 4.20
CA TYR A 73 5.93 7.60 5.35
C TYR A 73 5.41 6.15 5.29
N LEU A 74 6.35 5.22 5.22
CA LEU A 74 6.14 3.78 5.38
C LEU A 74 6.42 3.40 6.84
N GLU A 75 5.41 2.90 7.55
CA GLU A 75 5.57 2.47 8.94
C GLU A 75 6.33 1.15 9.04
N GLN A 76 7.31 1.05 9.94
CA GLN A 76 8.14 -0.14 10.12
C GLN A 76 7.32 -1.40 10.38
N ASP A 77 6.41 -1.37 11.35
CA ASP A 77 5.55 -2.52 11.67
C ASP A 77 4.78 -3.04 10.45
N LYS A 78 4.38 -2.14 9.54
CA LYS A 78 3.68 -2.50 8.30
C LYS A 78 4.62 -3.17 7.32
N PHE A 79 5.81 -2.60 7.12
CA PHE A 79 6.83 -3.18 6.25
C PHE A 79 7.26 -4.57 6.74
N ASP A 80 7.57 -4.71 8.02
CA ASP A 80 8.02 -5.97 8.62
C ASP A 80 6.96 -7.07 8.44
N ASN A 81 5.69 -6.73 8.64
CA ASN A 81 4.58 -7.66 8.41
C ASN A 81 4.47 -8.12 6.95
N LEU A 82 4.70 -7.23 5.98
CA LEU A 82 4.68 -7.57 4.55
C LEU A 82 5.88 -8.46 4.18
N GLN A 83 7.07 -8.16 4.70
CA GLN A 83 8.27 -8.99 4.48
C GLN A 83 8.10 -10.40 5.09
N ASP A 84 7.44 -10.49 6.24
CA ASP A 84 7.06 -11.74 6.87
C ASP A 84 6.15 -12.58 5.97
N ILE A 85 5.15 -11.95 5.33
CA ILE A 85 4.25 -12.62 4.40
C ILE A 85 4.99 -13.08 3.15
N LYS A 86 5.82 -12.21 2.55
CA LYS A 86 6.67 -12.55 1.40
C LYS A 86 7.51 -13.78 1.71
N THR A 87 8.16 -13.81 2.87
CA THR A 87 8.98 -14.96 3.31
C THR A 87 8.16 -16.25 3.37
N ARG A 88 6.94 -16.20 3.93
CA ARG A 88 6.05 -17.38 4.00
C ARG A 88 5.55 -17.82 2.63
N LEU A 89 5.20 -16.88 1.77
CA LEU A 89 4.77 -17.16 0.40
C LEU A 89 5.92 -17.73 -0.43
N GLN A 90 7.15 -17.23 -0.27
CA GLN A 90 8.33 -17.71 -0.98
C GLN A 90 8.65 -19.15 -0.59
N LYS A 91 8.51 -19.49 0.69
CA LYS A 91 8.63 -20.89 1.16
C LYS A 91 7.56 -21.79 0.54
N LYS A 92 6.34 -21.28 0.38
CA LYS A 92 5.22 -22.04 -0.21
C LYS A 92 5.34 -22.19 -1.74
N TYR A 93 5.87 -21.19 -2.41
CA TYR A 93 6.00 -21.12 -3.87
C TYR A 93 7.47 -20.80 -4.26
N PRO A 94 8.41 -21.74 -4.06
CA PRO A 94 9.84 -21.47 -4.16
C PRO A 94 10.30 -21.00 -5.54
N ASN A 95 9.59 -21.38 -6.60
CA ASN A 95 9.96 -21.04 -7.99
C ASN A 95 9.24 -19.79 -8.52
N LYS A 96 8.43 -19.13 -7.69
CA LYS A 96 7.69 -17.92 -8.06
C LYS A 96 8.40 -16.70 -7.49
N LYS A 97 8.46 -15.61 -8.26
CA LYS A 97 8.87 -14.31 -7.74
C LYS A 97 7.70 -13.69 -6.99
N ILE A 98 8.00 -13.10 -5.83
CA ILE A 98 7.01 -12.45 -4.99
C ILE A 98 7.49 -11.03 -4.69
N PHE A 99 6.69 -10.08 -5.13
CA PHE A 99 6.90 -8.65 -4.94
C PHE A 99 6.00 -8.10 -3.84
N ILE A 100 6.40 -6.95 -3.30
CA ILE A 100 5.64 -6.17 -2.33
C ILE A 100 5.47 -4.78 -2.89
N HIS A 101 4.21 -4.37 -3.11
CA HIS A 101 3.90 -3.03 -3.59
C HIS A 101 3.22 -2.20 -2.50
N TYR A 102 3.70 -0.97 -2.32
CA TYR A 102 3.00 0.05 -1.54
C TYR A 102 2.22 0.95 -2.49
N ILE A 103 0.90 1.08 -2.30
CA ILE A 103 -0.01 1.66 -3.30
C ILE A 103 -0.80 2.79 -2.63
N ASN A 104 -0.58 4.03 -3.06
CA ASN A 104 -1.33 5.20 -2.58
C ASN A 104 -2.31 5.70 -3.65
N PHE A 105 -3.54 5.98 -3.24
CA PHE A 105 -4.58 6.69 -3.99
C PHE A 105 -4.93 8.01 -3.33
N TYR A 106 -5.49 8.93 -4.11
CA TYR A 106 -5.61 10.35 -3.78
C TYR A 106 -7.02 10.87 -4.09
N TRP A 107 -7.44 11.91 -3.35
CA TRP A 107 -8.77 12.48 -3.51
C TRP A 107 -8.94 13.27 -4.81
N ASP A 108 -7.90 13.99 -5.24
CA ASP A 108 -7.87 14.88 -6.40
C ASP A 108 -7.60 14.15 -7.73
N LYS A 109 -6.84 13.04 -7.70
CA LYS A 109 -6.61 12.13 -8.84
C LYS A 109 -7.12 10.73 -8.53
N LYS A 110 -8.40 10.51 -8.85
CA LYS A 110 -9.03 9.19 -8.72
C LYS A 110 -8.42 8.19 -9.69
N ASN A 111 -8.25 6.94 -9.24
CA ASN A 111 -7.83 5.78 -10.05
C ASN A 111 -6.44 5.90 -10.70
N ILE A 112 -5.66 6.90 -10.30
CA ILE A 112 -4.25 7.04 -10.67
C ILE A 112 -3.45 6.88 -9.37
N PRO A 113 -2.87 5.69 -9.11
CA PRO A 113 -2.11 5.49 -7.90
C PRO A 113 -0.71 6.11 -8.00
N ARG A 114 -0.01 6.13 -6.87
CA ARG A 114 1.45 6.05 -6.81
C ARG A 114 1.82 4.68 -6.22
N ILE A 115 2.68 3.96 -6.90
CA ILE A 115 3.08 2.59 -6.56
C ILE A 115 4.58 2.56 -6.34
N TRP A 116 5.02 2.05 -5.20
CA TRP A 116 6.43 1.75 -4.94
C TRP A 116 6.62 0.25 -4.86
N ASP A 117 7.61 -0.28 -5.59
CA ASP A 117 8.14 -1.61 -5.32
C ASP A 117 9.08 -1.53 -4.11
N ILE A 118 8.64 -2.10 -2.99
CA ILE A 118 9.38 -2.12 -1.73
C ILE A 118 9.96 -3.51 -1.42
N THR A 119 9.96 -4.41 -2.40
CA THR A 119 10.31 -5.83 -2.24
C THR A 119 11.68 -6.05 -1.59
N ASN A 120 12.66 -5.22 -1.98
CA ASN A 120 14.04 -5.30 -1.53
C ASN A 120 14.51 -4.02 -0.83
N LEU A 121 13.56 -3.19 -0.38
CA LEU A 121 13.88 -1.96 0.34
C LEU A 121 14.66 -2.30 1.62
N GLN A 122 15.75 -1.57 1.86
CA GLN A 122 16.52 -1.58 3.11
C GLN A 122 16.32 -0.21 3.76
N PRO A 123 15.17 0.02 4.41
CA PRO A 123 14.83 1.34 4.92
C PRO A 123 15.71 1.72 6.12
N ASP A 124 16.19 2.96 6.11
CA ASP A 124 16.66 3.61 7.34
C ASP A 124 15.45 4.23 8.05
N TYR A 125 15.17 3.76 9.25
CA TYR A 125 13.98 4.14 9.98
C TYR A 125 14.28 5.27 10.97
N THR A 126 13.48 6.33 10.89
CA THR A 126 13.51 7.44 11.84
C THR A 126 12.21 7.48 12.65
N ILE A 127 12.30 7.99 13.89
CA ILE A 127 11.13 8.20 14.73
C ILE A 127 10.46 9.52 14.34
N GLU A 128 9.23 9.43 13.84
CA GLU A 128 8.43 10.57 13.41
C GLU A 128 7.17 10.72 14.27
N GLN A 129 6.75 11.97 14.54
CA GLN A 129 5.49 12.26 15.24
C GLN A 129 4.35 12.29 14.24
N LEU A 130 3.82 11.10 13.94
CA LEU A 130 2.76 10.94 12.94
C LEU A 130 1.39 10.77 13.59
N PRO A 131 0.31 11.18 12.89
CA PRO A 131 -1.04 10.83 13.28
C PRO A 131 -1.14 9.34 13.63
N ASN A 132 -1.74 9.01 14.76
CA ASN A 132 -2.07 7.63 15.10
C ASN A 132 -2.92 7.00 13.99
N ASN A 133 -3.67 7.83 13.25
CA ASN A 133 -4.55 7.49 12.14
C ASN A 133 -4.59 8.64 11.11
N SER A 134 -4.37 8.34 9.82
CA SER A 134 -4.20 9.33 8.73
C SER A 134 -5.50 9.96 8.20
N ASN A 135 -6.61 9.77 8.91
CA ASN A 135 -7.95 10.07 8.43
C ASN A 135 -8.61 11.30 9.08
N THR A 136 -7.91 12.03 9.96
CA THR A 136 -8.38 13.34 10.48
C THR A 136 -7.23 14.34 10.62
N SER A 137 -7.51 15.63 10.42
CA SER A 137 -6.53 16.72 10.59
C SER A 137 -6.15 17.00 12.05
N THR A 138 -6.93 16.48 13.00
CA THR A 138 -6.78 16.67 14.46
C THR A 138 -6.35 15.41 15.21
N ALA A 139 -5.87 14.38 14.49
CA ALA A 139 -5.50 13.12 15.11
C ALA A 139 -4.37 13.28 16.14
N TYR A 140 -4.52 12.60 17.29
CA TYR A 140 -3.45 12.44 18.27
C TYR A 140 -2.22 11.85 17.58
N LYS A 141 -1.08 12.54 17.70
CA LYS A 141 0.20 12.10 17.14
C LYS A 141 0.87 11.15 18.13
N LYS A 142 1.49 10.10 17.61
CA LYS A 142 2.33 9.20 18.40
C LYS A 142 3.67 9.02 17.68
N PRO A 143 4.76 8.76 18.42
CA PRO A 143 6.01 8.36 17.79
C PRO A 143 5.78 7.07 17.00
N LYS A 144 6.20 7.07 15.73
CA LYS A 144 6.21 5.90 14.85
C LYS A 144 7.58 5.79 14.19
N SER A 145 8.10 4.58 14.12
CA SER A 145 9.29 4.27 13.32
C SER A 145 8.89 4.20 11.86
N THR A 146 9.43 5.09 11.02
CA THR A 146 9.04 5.22 9.62
C THR A 146 10.20 5.46 8.68
N ALA A 147 10.03 5.01 7.45
CA ALA A 147 10.93 5.27 6.34
C ALA A 147 10.26 6.18 5.32
N GLN A 148 11.07 6.98 4.64
CA GLN A 148 10.60 7.89 3.60
C GLN A 148 10.62 7.20 2.23
N LEU A 149 9.48 7.24 1.53
CA LEU A 149 9.34 6.81 0.13
C LEU A 149 9.17 8.06 -0.72
N HIS A 150 10.14 8.32 -1.60
CA HIS A 150 10.11 9.52 -2.44
C HIS A 150 9.22 9.32 -3.66
N ASN A 151 8.54 10.38 -4.08
CA ASN A 151 7.65 10.35 -5.23
C ASN A 151 8.36 9.93 -6.52
N ASN A 152 9.61 10.35 -6.72
CA ASN A 152 10.44 10.03 -7.89
C ASN A 152 10.94 8.57 -7.93
N THR A 153 10.62 7.75 -6.93
CA THR A 153 10.93 6.31 -6.92
C THR A 153 9.70 5.43 -7.14
N THR A 154 8.56 6.03 -7.52
CA THR A 154 7.38 5.25 -7.91
C THR A 154 7.60 4.53 -9.24
N ILE A 155 6.96 3.39 -9.44
CA ILE A 155 7.11 2.59 -10.67
C ILE A 155 6.09 2.96 -11.76
N ASN A 156 5.15 3.87 -11.47
CA ASN A 156 4.03 4.21 -12.34
C ASN A 156 3.88 5.72 -12.57
N HIS A 157 5.02 6.36 -12.87
CA HIS A 157 5.14 7.78 -13.21
C HIS A 157 4.27 8.21 -14.39
#